data_AF-A0AAW0VWX1-F1
#
_entry.id   AF-A0AAW0VWX1-F1
#
_cell.length_a   1.000
_cell.length_b   1.000
_cell.length_c   1.000
_cell.angle_alpha   90.00
_cell.angle_beta   90.00
_cell.angle_gamma   90.00
#
_symmetry.space_group_name_H-M   'P 1'
#
loop_
_entity.id
_entity.type
_entity.pdbx_description
1 polymer ?
#
loop_
_entity_poly.entity_id
_entity_poly.type
_entity_poly.pdbx_seq_one_letter_code
_entity_poly.pdbx_strand_id
1 'polypeptide(L)'
;HVTSAIMAAAITNLSRLQVGNLPSKLLYNAAAALLQHGQQCRSSSSPVDTSDEEENFLPDRRFSFDAESLAARGYLRSQKPYSPARDVQNQVLEICMKLVNSSNFETPLRDSNTKFAVLTQCSKAFGHTVPNSLMHKITNIGALVSFYKTPINTTVPLDMIKNIDLPKNLHVTYKYTRFHPETDTKFGG
;
A
#
# COMPACT_ATOMS: atom_id res chain seq x y z
N HIS A 1 -56.71 12.75 -44.26
CA HIS A 1 -56.24 11.35 -44.32
C HIS A 1 -55.95 10.91 -42.87
N VAL A 2 -56.91 10.44 -42.08
CA VAL A 2 -57.72 9.20 -42.16
C VAL A 2 -56.87 7.93 -41.99
N THR A 3 -57.18 7.22 -40.89
CA THR A 3 -57.01 5.78 -40.56
C THR A 3 -55.59 5.23 -40.40
N SER A 4 -55.20 4.85 -39.17
CA SER A 4 -55.47 3.59 -38.44
C SER A 4 -54.43 2.51 -38.79
N ALA A 5 -53.51 2.19 -37.88
CA ALA A 5 -53.70 1.24 -36.79
C ALA A 5 -53.41 -0.21 -37.23
N ILE A 6 -52.78 -0.94 -36.29
CA ILE A 6 -52.74 -2.40 -36.14
C ILE A 6 -51.46 -3.08 -36.65
N MET A 7 -50.55 -3.33 -35.69
CA MET A 7 -49.81 -4.58 -35.41
C MET A 7 -48.45 -4.17 -34.79
N ALA A 8 -47.98 -4.69 -33.66
CA ALA A 8 -48.46 -5.61 -32.64
C ALA A 8 -47.45 -5.40 -31.47
N ALA A 9 -47.88 -5.02 -30.27
CA ALA A 9 -48.22 -5.93 -29.18
C ALA A 9 -47.08 -6.90 -28.79
N ALA A 10 -46.30 -6.49 -27.78
CA ALA A 10 -45.53 -7.26 -26.79
C ALA A 10 -44.37 -6.34 -26.38
N ILE A 11 -44.41 -5.65 -25.24
CA ILE A 11 -43.91 -6.21 -23.99
C ILE A 11 -44.79 -5.68 -22.84
N THR A 12 -45.41 -6.66 -22.20
CA THR A 12 -46.22 -6.62 -21.00
C THR A 12 -45.46 -6.14 -19.76
N ASN A 13 -46.14 -5.32 -18.96
CA ASN A 13 -46.17 -5.33 -17.49
C ASN A 13 -44.84 -5.50 -16.74
N LEU A 14 -44.18 -4.37 -16.42
CA LEU A 14 -43.39 -4.30 -15.18
C LEU A 14 -44.31 -3.84 -14.05
N SER A 15 -45.13 -4.79 -13.60
CA SER A 15 -45.70 -4.78 -12.27
C SER A 15 -44.59 -4.57 -11.24
N ARG A 16 -44.67 -3.44 -10.53
CA ARG A 16 -44.74 -3.43 -9.06
C ARG A 16 -43.99 -4.61 -8.41
N LEU A 17 -42.67 -4.53 -8.34
CA LEU A 17 -41.93 -5.33 -7.38
C LEU A 17 -42.17 -4.72 -6.00
N GLN A 18 -43.22 -5.23 -5.36
CA GLN A 18 -43.28 -5.27 -3.92
C GLN A 18 -41.94 -5.78 -3.43
N VAL A 19 -41.28 -5.02 -2.56
CA VAL A 19 -40.18 -5.49 -1.71
C VAL A 19 -40.81 -6.52 -0.76
N GLY A 20 -40.98 -7.74 -1.28
CA GLY A 20 -41.41 -8.92 -0.55
C GLY A 20 -40.24 -9.45 0.24
N ASN A 21 -40.15 -8.99 1.48
CA ASN A 21 -39.72 -9.74 2.66
C ASN A 21 -38.98 -11.07 2.39
N LEU A 22 -37.67 -10.98 2.12
CA LEU A 22 -36.75 -12.10 2.28
C LEU A 22 -36.45 -12.26 3.78
N PRO A 23 -36.46 -13.48 4.33
CA PRO A 23 -36.33 -13.70 5.77
C PRO A 23 -35.00 -13.13 6.27
N SER A 24 -35.09 -12.18 7.19
CA SER A 24 -34.00 -11.46 7.86
C SER A 24 -32.98 -12.33 8.61
N LYS A 25 -33.11 -13.66 8.55
CA LYS A 25 -32.25 -14.62 9.26
C LYS A 25 -31.02 -15.09 8.47
N LEU A 26 -30.87 -14.77 7.19
CA LEU A 26 -29.70 -15.17 6.40
C LEU A 26 -28.68 -14.05 6.10
N LEU A 27 -29.02 -12.78 6.35
CA LEU A 27 -28.04 -11.68 6.29
C LEU A 27 -27.30 -11.44 7.61
N TYR A 28 -27.85 -11.92 8.73
CA TYR A 28 -27.21 -11.76 10.04
C TYR A 28 -25.99 -12.70 10.22
N ASN A 29 -25.98 -13.84 9.54
CA ASN A 29 -24.94 -14.86 9.73
C ASN A 29 -23.70 -14.66 8.85
N ALA A 30 -23.81 -13.95 7.72
CA ALA A 30 -22.66 -13.58 6.90
C ALA A 30 -21.91 -12.34 7.44
N ALA A 31 -22.62 -11.41 8.08
CA ALA A 31 -22.01 -10.28 8.80
C ALA A 31 -21.30 -10.74 10.09
N ALA A 32 -21.76 -11.83 10.72
CA ALA A 32 -21.13 -12.40 11.91
C ALA A 32 -19.76 -13.07 11.65
N ALA A 33 -19.45 -13.44 10.39
CA ALA A 33 -18.19 -14.11 10.03
C ALA A 33 -17.04 -13.15 9.66
N LEU A 34 -17.31 -11.86 9.43
CA LEU A 34 -16.28 -10.84 9.17
C LEU A 34 -16.11 -9.82 10.31
N LEU A 35 -16.83 -10.01 11.41
CA LEU A 35 -16.73 -9.22 12.65
C LEU A 35 -15.89 -9.91 13.74
N GLN A 36 -15.06 -10.89 13.38
CA GLN A 36 -14.10 -11.52 14.30
C GLN A 36 -12.63 -11.06 14.13
N HIS A 37 -12.32 -10.27 13.11
CA HIS A 37 -10.95 -9.74 12.90
C HIS A 37 -10.82 -8.22 13.06
N GLY A 38 -11.84 -7.57 13.60
CA GLY A 38 -11.83 -6.13 13.80
C GLY A 38 -12.57 -5.74 15.07
N GLN A 39 -11.95 -6.00 16.23
CA GLN A 39 -12.08 -5.21 17.45
C GLN A 39 -11.20 -5.80 18.54
N GLN A 40 -10.14 -5.07 18.94
CA GLN A 40 -9.93 -4.68 20.33
C GLN A 40 -8.81 -3.63 20.43
N CYS A 41 -9.17 -2.35 20.29
CA CYS A 41 -8.46 -1.25 20.96
C CYS A 41 -9.44 -0.69 21.98
N ARG A 42 -9.61 -1.40 23.09
CA ARG A 42 -10.25 -0.88 24.30
C ARG A 42 -9.15 -0.70 25.32
N SER A 43 -8.70 0.52 25.52
CA SER A 43 -8.01 0.93 26.75
C SER A 43 -9.06 0.97 27.86
N SER A 44 -9.26 -0.15 28.54
CA SER A 44 -10.08 -0.19 29.76
C SER A 44 -9.27 0.37 30.91
N SER A 45 -9.54 1.62 31.28
CA SER A 45 -9.26 2.12 32.62
C SER A 45 -10.29 1.51 33.57
N SER A 46 -9.84 0.65 34.48
CA SER A 46 -10.66 0.11 35.57
C SER A 46 -10.01 0.44 36.93
N PRO A 47 -10.82 0.53 38.01
CA PRO A 47 -10.48 1.26 39.22
C PRO A 47 -9.45 0.53 40.08
N VAL A 48 -8.64 1.31 40.78
CA VAL A 48 -7.66 0.86 41.78
C VAL A 48 -8.42 0.41 43.03
N ASP A 49 -8.37 -0.89 43.34
CA ASP A 49 -8.73 -1.44 44.63
C ASP A 49 -7.45 -1.91 45.33
N THR A 50 -7.22 -1.35 46.51
CA THR A 50 -6.09 -1.60 47.40
C THR A 50 -6.41 -2.76 48.34
N SER A 51 -5.77 -3.93 48.13
CA SER A 51 -5.50 -4.91 49.18
C SER A 51 -4.55 -5.98 48.66
N ASP A 52 -3.32 -5.94 49.17
CA ASP A 52 -2.32 -6.99 49.35
C ASP A 52 -2.55 -8.31 48.58
N GLU A 53 -1.92 -8.51 47.42
CA GLU A 53 -1.65 -9.85 46.87
C GLU A 53 -0.43 -9.81 45.94
N GLU A 54 0.40 -10.85 46.02
CA GLU A 54 1.67 -11.04 45.32
C GLU A 54 1.62 -10.64 43.83
N GLU A 55 2.55 -9.78 43.41
CA GLU A 55 2.80 -9.37 42.02
C GLU A 55 3.21 -10.57 41.15
N ASN A 56 2.22 -11.39 40.78
CA ASN A 56 2.32 -12.29 39.66
C ASN A 56 2.46 -11.44 38.40
N PHE A 57 3.72 -11.17 38.03
CA PHE A 57 4.13 -10.71 36.71
C PHE A 57 3.42 -11.57 35.66
N LEU A 58 2.28 -11.08 35.18
CA LEU A 58 1.63 -11.64 34.00
C LEU A 58 2.70 -11.67 32.91
N PRO A 59 2.85 -12.79 32.16
CA PRO A 59 3.87 -12.88 31.13
C PRO A 59 3.59 -11.79 30.11
N ASP A 60 4.37 -10.72 30.24
CA ASP A 60 4.36 -9.52 29.43
C ASP A 60 4.30 -9.93 27.97
N ARG A 61 3.62 -9.15 27.12
CA ARG A 61 3.68 -9.35 25.66
C ARG A 61 5.14 -9.51 25.32
N ARG A 62 5.55 -10.73 24.92
CA ARG A 62 6.95 -11.13 25.10
C ARG A 62 7.83 -10.07 24.49
N PHE A 63 8.60 -9.36 25.31
CA PHE A 63 9.50 -8.29 24.89
C PHE A 63 10.39 -8.75 23.73
N SER A 64 10.65 -10.06 23.63
CA SER A 64 11.30 -10.71 22.49
C SER A 64 10.58 -10.53 21.14
N PHE A 65 9.25 -10.64 21.07
CA PHE A 65 8.48 -10.42 19.85
C PHE A 65 8.49 -8.95 19.42
N ASP A 66 8.38 -8.02 20.38
CA ASP A 66 8.46 -6.59 20.08
C ASP A 66 9.88 -6.19 19.67
N ALA A 67 10.91 -6.75 20.30
CA ALA A 67 12.31 -6.58 19.93
C ALA A 67 12.60 -7.17 18.53
N GLU A 68 12.07 -8.35 18.22
CA GLU A 68 12.19 -8.97 16.89
C GLU A 68 11.45 -8.15 15.82
N SER A 69 10.25 -7.66 16.12
CA SER A 69 9.47 -6.79 15.23
C SER A 69 10.19 -5.45 14.97
N LEU A 70 10.75 -4.83 16.01
CA LEU A 70 11.54 -3.60 15.89
C LEU A 70 12.84 -3.82 15.11
N ALA A 71 13.54 -4.93 15.37
CA ALA A 71 14.75 -5.31 14.65
C ALA A 71 14.46 -5.59 13.17
N ALA A 72 13.37 -6.29 12.87
CA ALA A 72 12.92 -6.58 11.51
C ALA A 72 12.44 -5.32 10.78
N ARG A 73 11.85 -4.36 11.50
CA ARG A 73 11.33 -3.12 10.91
C ARG A 73 12.44 -2.18 10.46
N GLY A 74 13.53 -2.05 11.23
CA GLY A 74 14.62 -1.12 10.95
C GLY A 74 14.15 0.32 10.66
N TYR A 75 15.03 1.16 10.09
CA TYR A 75 14.61 2.43 9.48
C TYR A 75 14.05 2.17 8.07
N LEU A 76 12.84 1.60 7.99
CA LEU A 76 12.21 1.35 6.70
C LEU A 76 11.90 2.68 5.99
N ARG A 77 12.50 2.89 4.82
CA ARG A 77 12.11 3.97 3.92
C ARG A 77 10.71 3.72 3.38
N SER A 78 9.98 4.80 3.10
CA SER A 78 8.59 4.70 2.59
C SER A 78 8.50 3.98 1.24
N GLN A 79 9.58 3.94 0.47
CA GLN A 79 9.67 3.24 -0.81
C GLN A 79 10.81 2.23 -0.81
N LYS A 80 10.63 1.15 -1.57
CA LYS A 80 11.64 0.13 -1.80
C LYS A 80 12.61 0.61 -2.90
N PRO A 81 13.89 0.21 -2.85
CA PRO A 81 14.80 0.46 -3.95
C PRO A 81 14.27 -0.24 -5.21
N TYR A 82 14.35 0.45 -6.33
CA TYR A 82 13.88 -0.06 -7.61
C TYR A 82 14.89 0.28 -8.71
N SER A 83 15.31 -0.75 -9.43
CA SER A 83 16.18 -0.63 -10.60
C SER A 83 15.40 -1.04 -11.84
N PRO A 84 15.16 -0.12 -12.80
CA PRO A 84 14.38 -0.42 -13.99
C PRO A 84 15.14 -1.37 -14.91
N ALA A 85 14.46 -2.37 -15.45
CA ALA A 85 15.03 -3.21 -16.51
C ALA A 85 15.14 -2.44 -17.83
N ARG A 86 16.10 -2.81 -18.69
CA ARG A 86 16.28 -2.16 -20.00
C ARG A 86 15.02 -2.25 -20.87
N ASP A 87 14.28 -3.35 -20.75
CA ASP A 87 13.11 -3.67 -21.58
C ASP A 87 11.77 -3.29 -20.92
N VAL A 88 11.77 -2.47 -19.86
CA VAL A 88 10.55 -2.04 -19.14
C VAL A 88 9.48 -1.52 -20.10
N GLN A 89 9.88 -0.71 -21.09
CA GLN A 89 8.95 -0.15 -22.07
C GLN A 89 8.21 -1.23 -22.85
N ASN A 90 8.93 -2.22 -23.37
CA ASN A 90 8.36 -3.29 -24.17
C ASN A 90 7.42 -4.15 -23.33
N GLN A 91 7.84 -4.51 -22.11
CA GLN A 91 7.02 -5.29 -21.18
C GLN A 91 5.72 -4.57 -20.78
N VAL A 92 5.78 -3.26 -20.52
CA VAL A 92 4.57 -2.47 -20.23
C VAL A 92 3.64 -2.44 -21.45
N LEU A 93 4.19 -2.23 -22.65
CA LEU A 93 3.38 -2.24 -23.88
C LEU A 93 2.74 -3.60 -24.13
N GLU A 94 3.42 -4.71 -23.90
CA GLU A 94 2.86 -6.05 -24.00
C GLU A 94 1.70 -6.29 -23.03
N ILE A 95 1.84 -5.82 -21.78
CA ILE A 95 0.76 -5.91 -20.78
C ILE A 95 -0.43 -5.06 -21.21
N CYS A 96 -0.19 -3.84 -21.70
CA CYS A 96 -1.23 -2.95 -22.19
C CYS A 96 -1.93 -3.50 -23.44
N MET A 97 -1.20 -4.16 -24.36
CA MET A 97 -1.80 -4.84 -25.50
C MET A 97 -2.75 -5.95 -25.07
N LYS A 98 -2.38 -6.75 -24.05
CA LYS A 98 -3.22 -7.86 -23.56
C LYS A 98 -4.51 -7.40 -22.87
N LEU A 99 -4.51 -6.24 -22.22
CA LEU A 99 -5.62 -5.78 -21.38
C LEU A 99 -6.44 -4.63 -21.99
N VAL A 100 -5.78 -3.73 -22.71
CA VAL A 100 -6.35 -2.49 -23.27
C VAL A 100 -6.42 -2.56 -24.81
N ASN A 101 -5.81 -3.57 -25.44
CA ASN A 101 -5.71 -3.72 -26.89
C ASN A 101 -5.12 -2.49 -27.59
N SER A 102 -4.21 -1.78 -26.89
CA SER A 102 -3.61 -0.53 -27.37
C SER A 102 -2.14 -0.45 -26.98
N SER A 103 -1.30 -0.01 -27.94
CA SER A 103 0.13 0.24 -27.75
C SER A 103 0.52 1.72 -27.85
N ASN A 104 -0.43 2.60 -28.14
CA ASN A 104 -0.13 4.03 -28.26
C ASN A 104 0.10 4.65 -26.88
N PHE A 105 1.19 5.41 -26.72
CA PHE A 105 1.51 6.06 -25.45
C PHE A 105 0.43 7.04 -24.97
N GLU A 106 -0.29 7.65 -25.92
CA GLU A 106 -1.34 8.63 -25.65
C GLU A 106 -2.69 8.00 -25.28
N THR A 107 -2.85 6.68 -25.36
CA THR A 107 -4.15 6.08 -25.00
C THR A 107 -4.43 6.28 -23.51
N PRO A 108 -5.60 6.83 -23.16
CA PRO A 108 -5.92 7.13 -21.77
C PRO A 108 -6.46 5.89 -21.04
N LEU A 109 -5.98 5.66 -19.82
CA LEU A 109 -6.46 4.63 -18.90
C LEU A 109 -7.64 5.18 -18.08
N ARG A 110 -8.79 5.41 -18.74
CA ARG A 110 -9.98 6.02 -18.11
C ARG A 110 -10.75 5.06 -17.22
N ASP A 111 -10.90 3.82 -17.65
CA ASP A 111 -11.67 2.83 -16.90
C ASP A 111 -10.86 2.33 -15.68
N SER A 112 -11.51 2.35 -14.52
CA SER A 112 -10.87 2.03 -13.25
C SER A 112 -10.51 0.54 -13.17
N ASN A 113 -11.34 -0.34 -13.75
CA ASN A 113 -11.12 -1.79 -13.69
C ASN A 113 -9.94 -2.21 -14.56
N THR A 114 -9.90 -1.72 -15.80
CA THR A 114 -8.75 -1.94 -16.71
C THR A 114 -7.47 -1.33 -16.15
N LYS A 115 -7.52 -0.10 -15.61
CA LYS A 115 -6.37 0.52 -14.95
C LYS A 115 -5.86 -0.31 -13.79
N PHE A 116 -6.75 -0.79 -12.92
CA PHE A 116 -6.38 -1.66 -11.80
C PHE A 116 -5.74 -2.97 -12.27
N ALA A 117 -6.30 -3.63 -13.29
CA ALA A 117 -5.74 -4.85 -13.86
C ALA A 117 -4.33 -4.63 -14.44
N VAL A 118 -4.12 -3.54 -15.19
CA VAL A 118 -2.81 -3.16 -15.75
C VAL A 118 -1.79 -2.94 -14.63
N LEU A 119 -2.13 -2.12 -13.64
CA LEU A 119 -1.23 -1.82 -12.50
C LEU A 119 -0.89 -3.08 -11.69
N THR A 120 -1.84 -4.00 -11.55
CA THR A 120 -1.63 -5.27 -10.84
C THR A 120 -0.70 -6.21 -11.61
N GLN A 121 -0.78 -6.24 -12.95
CA GLN A 121 0.14 -7.04 -13.76
C GLN A 121 1.55 -6.42 -13.78
N CYS A 122 1.64 -5.10 -13.90
CA CYS A 122 2.92 -4.40 -13.83
C CYS A 122 3.59 -4.56 -12.46
N SER A 123 2.84 -4.50 -11.36
CA SER A 123 3.41 -4.69 -10.02
C SER A 123 3.96 -6.10 -9.81
N LYS A 124 3.30 -7.12 -10.38
CA LYS A 124 3.80 -8.51 -10.39
C LYS A 124 5.06 -8.66 -11.25
N ALA A 125 5.09 -8.04 -12.43
CA ALA A 125 6.22 -8.14 -13.36
C ALA A 125 7.49 -7.44 -12.84
N PHE A 126 7.34 -6.25 -12.26
CA PHE A 126 8.48 -5.42 -11.85
C PHE A 126 8.79 -5.46 -10.35
N GLY A 127 7.93 -6.10 -9.53
CA GLY A 127 8.05 -6.08 -8.08
C GLY A 127 7.90 -4.67 -7.47
N HIS A 128 7.37 -3.72 -8.23
CA HIS A 128 7.24 -2.31 -7.84
C HIS A 128 5.80 -1.82 -7.99
N THR A 129 5.22 -1.42 -6.86
CA THR A 129 3.81 -1.00 -6.77
C THR A 129 3.70 0.51 -6.81
N VAL A 130 2.74 1.01 -7.59
CA VAL A 130 2.39 2.43 -7.63
C VAL A 130 1.71 2.85 -6.32
N PRO A 131 2.21 3.87 -5.61
CA PRO A 131 1.55 4.38 -4.41
C PRO A 131 0.29 5.18 -4.76
N ASN A 132 -0.69 5.20 -3.85
CA ASN A 132 -1.96 5.90 -4.03
C ASN A 132 -1.77 7.39 -4.40
N SER A 133 -0.77 8.04 -3.83
CA SER A 133 -0.44 9.45 -4.10
C SER A 133 0.00 9.70 -5.55
N LEU A 134 0.52 8.71 -6.26
CA LEU A 134 0.95 8.83 -7.67
C LEU A 134 -0.04 8.21 -8.65
N MET A 135 -1.03 7.47 -8.16
CA MET A 135 -2.00 6.78 -9.01
C MET A 135 -2.82 7.73 -9.91
N HIS A 136 -3.10 8.95 -9.44
CA HIS A 136 -3.81 9.97 -10.25
C HIS A 136 -2.95 10.54 -11.39
N LYS A 137 -1.61 10.52 -11.27
CA LYS A 137 -0.69 11.02 -12.30
C LYS A 137 -0.59 10.07 -13.51
N ILE A 138 -0.95 8.81 -13.31
CA ILE A 138 -0.96 7.79 -14.38
C ILE A 138 -2.29 7.89 -15.13
N THR A 139 -2.34 8.78 -16.13
CA THR A 139 -3.53 9.01 -16.97
C THR A 139 -3.46 8.26 -18.29
N ASN A 140 -2.25 8.06 -18.83
CA ASN A 140 -1.99 7.41 -20.12
C ASN A 140 -0.87 6.36 -20.00
N ILE A 141 -0.70 5.56 -21.05
CA ILE A 141 0.35 4.52 -21.09
C ILE A 141 1.75 5.16 -21.03
N GLY A 142 1.95 6.33 -21.64
CA GLY A 142 3.20 7.07 -21.57
C GLY A 142 3.62 7.43 -20.15
N ALA A 143 2.70 7.89 -19.31
CA ALA A 143 2.94 8.19 -17.89
C ALA A 143 3.29 6.91 -17.11
N LEU A 144 2.64 5.79 -17.42
CA LEU A 144 2.94 4.49 -16.80
C LEU A 144 4.36 4.03 -17.13
N VAL A 145 4.77 4.11 -18.40
CA VAL A 145 6.13 3.78 -18.85
C VAL A 145 7.15 4.70 -18.19
N SER A 146 6.87 6.00 -18.11
CA SER A 146 7.76 6.98 -17.47
C SER A 146 7.95 6.69 -15.98
N PHE A 147 6.88 6.29 -15.28
CA PHE A 147 6.95 5.86 -13.89
C PHE A 147 7.91 4.68 -13.70
N TYR A 148 7.72 3.59 -14.45
CA TYR A 148 8.57 2.40 -14.34
C TYR A 148 9.97 2.56 -14.93
N LYS A 149 10.24 3.59 -15.73
CA LYS A 149 11.60 3.93 -16.14
C LYS A 149 12.39 4.69 -15.07
N THR A 150 11.71 5.25 -14.07
CA THR A 150 12.36 6.08 -13.06
C THR A 150 13.00 5.20 -11.98
N PRO A 151 14.33 5.23 -11.79
CA PRO A 151 14.97 4.47 -10.73
C PRO A 151 14.70 5.09 -9.36
N ILE A 152 14.62 4.25 -8.32
CA ILE A 152 14.46 4.69 -6.94
C ILE A 152 15.66 4.22 -6.13
N ASN A 153 16.45 5.18 -5.66
CA ASN A 153 17.57 4.94 -4.78
C ASN A 153 17.19 5.31 -3.34
N THR A 154 17.26 4.34 -2.42
CA THR A 154 16.91 4.51 -1.00
C THR A 154 18.14 4.65 -0.10
N THR A 155 19.33 4.78 -0.67
CA THR A 155 20.58 4.96 0.09
C THR A 155 20.51 6.24 0.93
N VAL A 156 21.07 6.17 2.14
CA VAL A 156 21.13 7.33 3.03
C VAL A 156 22.11 8.34 2.43
N PRO A 157 21.82 9.65 2.46
CA PRO A 157 22.73 10.66 1.90
C PRO A 157 24.17 10.56 2.43
N LEU A 158 24.33 10.27 3.72
CA LEU A 158 25.66 10.07 4.32
C LEU A 158 26.41 8.89 3.69
N ASP A 159 25.71 7.80 3.39
CA ASP A 159 26.29 6.63 2.74
C ASP A 159 26.55 6.87 1.25
N MET A 160 25.73 7.70 0.59
CA MET A 160 26.02 8.16 -0.77
C MET A 160 27.34 8.93 -0.81
N ILE A 161 27.57 9.84 0.14
CA ILE A 161 28.80 10.65 0.21
C ILE A 161 30.03 9.78 0.44
N LYS A 162 29.93 8.64 1.12
CA LYS A 162 31.05 7.68 1.28
C LYS A 162 31.56 7.12 -0.04
N ASN A 163 30.68 6.99 -1.03
CA ASN A 163 30.97 6.35 -2.31
C ASN A 163 31.34 7.35 -3.42
N ILE A 164 31.30 8.66 -3.13
CA ILE A 164 31.62 9.72 -4.09
C ILE A 164 33.07 10.16 -3.85
N ASP A 165 33.78 10.58 -4.90
CA ASP A 165 35.09 11.21 -4.73
C ASP A 165 34.92 12.61 -4.14
N LEU A 166 35.24 12.76 -2.84
CA LEU A 166 35.18 14.05 -2.17
C LEU A 166 36.32 14.97 -2.65
N PRO A 167 36.08 16.30 -2.75
CA PRO A 167 37.14 17.25 -3.00
C PRO A 167 38.13 17.27 -1.83
N LYS A 168 39.40 17.55 -2.11
CA LYS A 168 40.52 17.39 -1.15
C LYS A 168 40.37 18.18 0.15
N ASN A 169 39.57 19.25 0.14
CA ASN A 169 39.34 20.12 1.29
C ASN A 169 38.09 19.74 2.11
N LEU A 170 37.35 18.69 1.71
CA LEU A 170 36.15 18.24 2.41
C LEU A 170 36.42 16.91 3.12
N HIS A 171 36.34 16.94 4.46
CA HIS A 171 36.45 15.77 5.31
C HIS A 171 35.13 15.55 6.05
N VAL A 172 34.55 14.34 5.93
CA VAL A 172 33.29 13.97 6.57
C VAL A 172 33.54 12.89 7.60
N THR A 173 33.08 13.10 8.83
CA THR A 173 33.16 12.10 9.91
C THR A 173 31.93 11.20 9.87
N TYR A 174 32.12 9.93 9.50
CA TYR A 174 31.02 8.97 9.35
C TYR A 174 30.59 8.26 10.62
N LYS A 175 31.51 8.09 11.58
CA LYS A 175 31.22 7.46 12.88
C LYS A 175 30.73 8.54 13.83
N TYR A 176 29.59 8.30 14.46
CA TYR A 176 29.10 9.16 15.53
C TYR A 176 30.04 9.03 16.74
N THR A 177 30.52 10.16 17.25
CA THR A 177 31.16 10.22 18.58
C THR A 177 30.04 10.43 19.59
N ARG A 178 29.78 9.43 20.44
CA ARG A 178 28.79 9.54 21.52
C ARG A 178 29.53 9.72 22.84
N PHE A 179 29.00 10.60 23.67
CA PHE A 179 29.39 10.70 25.06
C PHE A 179 28.81 9.49 25.78
N HIS A 180 29.70 8.66 26.29
CA HIS A 180 29.37 7.51 27.10
C HIS A 180 29.86 7.85 28.51
N PRO A 181 28.96 7.89 29.52
CA PRO A 181 29.29 8.44 30.83
C PRO A 181 30.46 7.72 31.50
N GLU A 182 30.62 6.43 31.24
CA GLU A 182 31.68 5.59 31.79
C GLU A 182 33.05 5.75 31.10
N THR A 183 33.08 6.21 29.85
CA THR A 183 34.34 6.28 29.06
C THR A 183 34.77 7.71 28.75
N ASP A 184 33.87 8.67 28.89
CA ASP A 184 34.15 10.07 28.61
C ASP A 184 34.69 10.79 29.84
N THR A 185 36.02 10.87 29.90
CA THR A 185 36.76 11.56 30.96
C THR A 185 36.77 13.08 30.82
N LYS A 186 36.35 13.65 29.68
CA LYS A 186 36.51 15.10 29.41
C LYS A 186 35.28 15.94 29.75
N PHE A 187 34.09 15.34 29.85
CA PHE A 187 32.85 16.08 30.11
C PHE A 187 32.09 15.63 31.37
N GLY A 188 32.74 14.84 32.23
CA GLY A 188 32.27 14.60 33.59
C GLY A 188 31.19 13.53 33.78
N GLY A 189 30.77 12.86 32.71
CA GLY A 189 29.72 11.83 32.76
C GLY A 189 28.32 12.39 32.77
#